data_AF-A0A4Y2CGR2-F1
#
_entry.id   AF-A0A4Y2CGR2-F1
#
_cell.length_a   1.000
_cell.length_b   1.000
_cell.length_c   1.000
_cell.angle_alpha   90.00
_cell.angle_beta   90.00
_cell.angle_gamma   90.00
#
_symmetry.space_group_name_H-M   'P 1'
#
loop_
_entity.id
_entity.type
_entity.pdbx_description
1 polymer ?
#
loop_
_entity_poly.entity_id
_entity_poly.type
_entity_poly.pdbx_seq_one_letter_code
_entity_poly.pdbx_strand_id
1 'polypeptide(L)'
;MRTAATSARAKYMQYLESERSKEKTEAKRLKRKALEEKIDFVKQKKMFLQMDMHQTNEKANDLANETEKSKDMNLFIQSHELRKTISEKENKYLGCKIERKKFGSKRY
;
A
#
# COMPACT_ATOMS: atom_id res chain seq x y z
N MET A 1 -6.87 -24.86 55.96
CA MET A 1 -7.48 -23.79 55.15
C MET A 1 -6.50 -22.76 54.58
N ARG A 2 -5.49 -22.26 55.32
CA ARG A 2 -4.53 -21.24 54.83
C ARG A 2 -3.80 -21.62 53.52
N THR A 3 -3.29 -22.85 53.39
CA THR A 3 -2.52 -23.28 52.21
C THR A 3 -3.36 -23.31 50.93
N ALA A 4 -4.63 -23.70 51.02
CA ALA A 4 -5.55 -23.72 49.88
C ALA A 4 -5.93 -22.29 49.42
N ALA A 5 -6.12 -21.36 50.37
CA ALA A 5 -6.37 -19.96 50.04
C ALA A 5 -5.15 -19.30 49.38
N THR A 6 -3.93 -19.59 49.86
CA THR A 6 -2.69 -19.09 49.25
C THR A 6 -2.46 -19.67 47.86
N SER A 7 -2.73 -20.96 47.64
CA SER A 7 -2.58 -21.59 46.32
C SER A 7 -3.62 -21.08 45.32
N ALA A 8 -4.87 -20.88 45.74
CA ALA A 8 -5.91 -20.26 44.92
C ALA A 8 -5.52 -18.84 44.51
N ARG A 9 -5.00 -18.03 45.45
CA ARG A 9 -4.50 -16.68 45.16
C ARG A 9 -3.33 -16.70 44.16
N ALA A 10 -2.37 -17.62 44.33
CA ALA A 10 -1.24 -17.74 43.42
C ALA A 10 -1.68 -18.08 41.98
N LYS A 11 -2.60 -19.03 41.83
CA LYS A 11 -3.18 -19.41 40.52
C LYS A 11 -3.91 -18.25 39.86
N TYR A 12 -4.68 -17.49 40.64
CA TYR A 12 -5.39 -16.32 40.13
C TYR A 12 -4.44 -15.22 39.63
N MET A 13 -3.36 -14.95 40.38
CA MET A 13 -2.36 -13.94 39.95
C MET A 13 -1.63 -14.38 38.68
N GLN A 14 -1.26 -15.67 38.56
CA GLN A 14 -0.67 -16.21 37.34
C GLN A 14 -1.61 -16.09 36.13
N TYR A 15 -2.91 -16.38 36.32
CA TYR A 15 -3.91 -16.19 35.28
C TYR A 15 -3.98 -14.72 34.84
N LEU A 16 -4.08 -13.78 35.78
CA LEU A 16 -4.14 -12.35 35.46
C LEU A 16 -2.90 -11.88 34.69
N GLU A 17 -1.71 -12.32 35.08
CA GLU A 17 -0.47 -12.00 34.38
C GLU A 17 -0.45 -12.57 32.96
N SER A 18 -0.93 -13.81 32.79
CA SER A 18 -1.07 -14.44 31.47
C SER A 18 -2.04 -13.69 30.56
N GLU A 19 -3.18 -13.21 31.09
CA GLU A 19 -4.16 -12.46 30.31
C GLU A 19 -3.59 -11.11 29.86
N ARG A 20 -2.90 -10.39 30.74
CA ARG A 20 -2.22 -9.13 30.38
C ARG A 20 -1.16 -9.33 29.29
N SER A 21 -0.42 -10.44 29.37
CA SER A 21 0.59 -10.80 28.36
C SER A 21 -0.05 -11.08 27.00
N LYS A 22 -1.13 -11.88 26.98
CA LYS A 22 -1.91 -12.17 25.77
C LYS A 22 -2.45 -10.89 25.15
N GLU A 23 -3.10 -10.03 25.94
CA GLU A 23 -3.66 -8.76 25.47
C GLU A 23 -2.60 -7.88 24.78
N LYS A 24 -1.40 -7.79 25.35
CA LYS A 24 -0.27 -7.05 24.75
C LYS A 24 0.17 -7.64 23.41
N THR A 25 0.21 -8.97 23.30
CA THR A 25 0.56 -9.64 22.04
C THR A 25 -0.53 -9.51 20.97
N GLU A 26 -1.80 -9.60 21.38
CA GLU A 26 -2.96 -9.44 20.51
C GLU A 26 -3.07 -8.02 19.95
N ALA A 27 -2.88 -6.99 20.78
CA ALA A 27 -2.84 -5.62 20.31
C ALA A 27 -1.73 -5.38 19.27
N LYS A 28 -0.56 -6.02 19.44
CA LYS A 28 0.53 -5.96 18.46
C LYS A 28 0.17 -6.68 17.16
N ARG A 29 -0.48 -7.85 17.26
CA ARG A 29 -0.96 -8.63 16.12
C ARG A 29 -1.99 -7.87 15.30
N LEU A 30 -2.97 -7.25 15.97
CA LEU A 30 -4.01 -6.44 15.32
C LEU A 30 -3.41 -5.23 14.59
N LYS A 31 -2.47 -4.51 15.21
CA LYS A 31 -1.75 -3.41 14.56
C LYS A 31 -0.99 -3.87 13.31
N ARG A 32 -0.33 -5.04 13.38
CA ARG A 32 0.35 -5.63 12.22
C ARG A 32 -0.62 -5.98 11.10
N LYS A 33 -1.74 -6.64 11.43
CA LYS A 33 -2.78 -7.00 10.46
C LYS A 33 -3.34 -5.76 9.75
N ALA A 34 -3.65 -4.71 10.50
CA ALA A 34 -4.13 -3.45 9.94
C ALA A 34 -3.10 -2.76 9.02
N LEU A 35 -1.80 -2.92 9.29
CA LEU A 35 -0.74 -2.43 8.41
C LEU A 35 -0.62 -3.29 7.14
N GLU A 36 -0.72 -4.61 7.24
CA GLU A 36 -0.71 -5.52 6.09
C GLU A 36 -1.89 -5.23 5.15
N GLU A 37 -3.10 -5.06 5.69
CA GLU A 37 -4.29 -4.67 4.91
C GLU A 37 -4.11 -3.32 4.19
N LYS A 38 -3.51 -2.32 4.86
CA LYS A 38 -3.19 -1.03 4.24
C LYS A 38 -2.15 -1.17 3.13
N ILE A 39 -1.13 -2.00 3.33
CA ILE A 39 -0.10 -2.26 2.31
C ILE A 39 -0.75 -2.89 1.07
N ASP A 40 -1.61 -3.88 1.25
CA ASP A 40 -2.26 -4.57 0.14
C ASP A 40 -3.25 -3.67 -0.60
N PHE A 41 -4.00 -2.83 0.13
CA PHE A 41 -4.82 -1.77 -0.47
C PHE A 41 -3.99 -0.82 -1.34
N VAL A 42 -2.84 -0.35 -0.84
CA VAL A 42 -1.94 0.53 -1.62
C VAL A 42 -1.38 -0.18 -2.85
N LYS A 43 -0.98 -1.45 -2.73
CA LYS A 43 -0.51 -2.25 -3.88
C LYS A 43 -1.59 -2.38 -4.95
N GLN A 44 -2.81 -2.73 -4.57
CA GLN A 44 -3.95 -2.83 -5.49
C GLN A 44 -4.20 -1.49 -6.19
N LYS A 45 -4.28 -0.39 -5.42
CA LYS A 45 -4.48 0.95 -5.99
C LYS A 45 -3.36 1.35 -6.96
N LYS A 46 -2.11 1.00 -6.64
CA LYS A 46 -0.98 1.22 -7.55
C LYS A 46 -1.15 0.45 -8.85
N MET A 47 -1.54 -0.83 -8.80
CA MET A 47 -1.79 -1.62 -10.00
C MET A 47 -2.88 -1.03 -10.88
N PHE A 48 -4.01 -0.61 -10.29
CA PHE A 48 -5.09 0.04 -11.04
C PHE A 48 -4.62 1.32 -11.76
N LEU A 49 -3.85 2.16 -11.07
CA LEU A 49 -3.32 3.39 -11.68
C LEU A 49 -2.33 3.10 -12.82
N GLN A 50 -1.48 2.08 -12.67
CA GLN A 50 -0.57 1.66 -13.74
C GLN A 50 -1.34 1.15 -14.97
N MET A 51 -2.42 0.40 -14.75
CA MET A 51 -3.25 -0.10 -15.83
C MET A 51 -4.03 1.03 -16.54
N ASP A 52 -4.57 1.99 -15.79
CA ASP A 52 -5.21 3.21 -16.35
C ASP A 52 -4.25 3.99 -17.25
N MET A 53 -3.02 4.21 -16.77
CA MET A 53 -1.97 4.87 -17.55
C MET A 53 -1.62 4.10 -18.82
N HIS A 54 -1.42 2.78 -18.71
CA HIS A 54 -1.12 1.94 -19.87
C HIS A 54 -2.24 2.01 -20.91
N GLN A 55 -3.51 1.87 -20.48
CA GLN A 55 -4.66 1.95 -21.39
C GLN A 55 -4.76 3.33 -22.06
N THR A 56 -4.49 4.41 -21.32
CA THR A 56 -4.48 5.77 -21.88
C THR A 56 -3.34 5.94 -22.90
N ASN A 57 -2.19 5.31 -22.64
CA ASN A 57 -1.05 5.35 -23.54
C ASN A 57 -1.32 4.60 -24.85
N GLU A 58 -1.92 3.41 -24.76
CA GLU A 58 -2.36 2.64 -25.94
C GLU A 58 -3.36 3.45 -26.77
N LYS A 59 -4.36 4.08 -26.13
CA LYS A 59 -5.29 4.98 -26.84
C LYS A 59 -4.58 6.13 -27.56
N ALA A 60 -3.56 6.72 -26.93
CA ALA A 60 -2.77 7.77 -27.58
C ALA A 60 -1.98 7.23 -28.79
N ASN A 61 -1.48 5.99 -28.72
CA ASN A 61 -0.81 5.33 -29.83
C ASN A 61 -1.78 5.00 -30.97
N ASP A 62 -2.97 4.49 -30.66
CA ASP A 62 -4.02 4.22 -31.64
C ASP A 62 -4.41 5.50 -32.40
N LEU A 63 -4.61 6.61 -31.69
CA LEU A 63 -4.89 7.92 -32.29
C LEU A 63 -3.73 8.41 -33.16
N ALA A 64 -2.47 8.17 -32.77
CA ALA A 64 -1.31 8.54 -33.56
C ALA A 64 -1.23 7.69 -34.85
N ASN A 65 -1.49 6.39 -34.76
CA ASN A 65 -1.54 5.48 -35.92
C ASN A 65 -2.67 5.85 -36.87
N GLU A 66 -3.84 6.26 -36.35
CA GLU A 66 -4.95 6.73 -37.15
C GLU A 66 -4.64 8.06 -37.82
N THR A 67 -4.00 8.99 -37.10
CA THR A 67 -3.49 10.26 -37.65
C THR A 67 -2.57 10.02 -38.84
N GLU A 68 -1.66 9.04 -38.78
CA GLU A 68 -0.76 8.75 -39.91
C GLU A 68 -1.52 8.28 -41.15
N LYS A 69 -2.60 7.50 -40.96
CA LYS A 69 -3.45 7.00 -42.04
C LYS A 69 -4.36 8.08 -42.62
N SER A 70 -5.04 8.84 -41.77
CA SER A 70 -6.08 9.81 -42.15
C SER A 70 -5.53 11.21 -42.42
N LYS A 71 -4.33 11.52 -41.89
CA LYS A 71 -3.72 12.86 -41.83
C LYS A 71 -4.60 13.88 -41.11
N ASP A 72 -5.47 13.43 -40.21
CA ASP A 72 -6.31 14.30 -39.39
C ASP A 72 -5.52 14.91 -38.24
N MET A 73 -5.27 16.21 -38.34
CA MET A 73 -4.55 17.00 -37.32
C MET A 73 -5.28 17.03 -35.97
N ASN A 74 -6.60 16.85 -35.93
CA ASN A 74 -7.35 16.84 -34.67
C ASN A 74 -7.00 15.60 -33.83
N LEU A 75 -6.84 14.43 -34.46
CA LEU A 75 -6.44 13.20 -33.79
C LEU A 75 -5.02 13.32 -33.20
N PHE A 76 -4.13 14.04 -33.90
CA PHE A 76 -2.80 14.35 -33.40
C PHE A 76 -2.84 15.18 -32.10
N ILE A 77 -3.65 16.24 -32.08
CA ILE A 77 -3.82 17.10 -30.90
C ILE A 77 -4.34 16.28 -29.72
N GLN A 78 -5.37 15.45 -29.93
CA GLN A 78 -5.93 14.58 -28.90
C GLN A 78 -4.89 13.59 -28.36
N SER A 79 -4.16 12.90 -29.25
CA SER A 79 -3.08 11.98 -28.85
C SER A 79 -2.03 12.67 -27.99
N HIS A 80 -1.62 13.87 -28.38
CA HIS A 80 -0.64 14.67 -27.65
C HIS A 80 -1.14 15.09 -26.26
N GLU A 81 -2.40 15.54 -26.15
CA GLU A 81 -3.01 15.89 -24.86
C GLU A 81 -3.09 14.69 -23.89
N LEU A 82 -3.40 13.50 -24.41
CA LEU A 82 -3.39 12.28 -23.61
C LEU A 82 -1.98 11.96 -23.09
N ARG A 83 -0.95 12.04 -23.93
CA ARG A 83 0.44 11.82 -23.52
C ARG A 83 0.90 12.82 -22.46
N LYS A 84 0.54 14.09 -22.62
CA LYS A 84 0.83 15.13 -21.61
C LYS A 84 0.20 14.77 -20.26
N THR A 85 -1.06 14.34 -20.27
CA THR A 85 -1.78 13.93 -19.05
C THR A 85 -1.13 12.71 -18.38
N ILE A 86 -0.62 11.75 -19.16
CA ILE A 86 0.11 10.59 -18.63
C ILE A 86 1.39 11.04 -17.94
N SER A 87 2.21 11.87 -18.59
CA SER A 87 3.48 12.35 -18.00
C SER A 87 3.26 13.17 -16.72
N GLU A 88 2.19 13.96 -16.66
CA GLU A 88 1.82 14.69 -15.45
C GLU A 88 1.40 13.74 -14.31
N LYS A 89 0.57 12.73 -14.62
CA LYS A 89 0.20 11.67 -13.66
C LYS A 89 1.44 10.90 -13.19
N GLU A 90 2.33 10.50 -14.08
CA GLU A 90 3.59 9.80 -13.77
C GLU A 90 4.44 10.60 -12.80
N ASN A 91 4.70 11.86 -13.08
CA ASN A 91 5.50 12.71 -12.20
C ASN A 91 4.86 12.87 -10.82
N LYS A 92 3.53 13.01 -10.75
CA LYS A 92 2.81 13.12 -9.48
C LYS A 92 2.86 11.83 -8.65
N TYR A 93 2.80 10.65 -9.28
CA TYR A 93 2.70 9.36 -8.58
C TYR A 93 4.05 8.66 -8.37
N LEU A 94 5.01 8.82 -9.30
CA LEU A 94 6.35 8.22 -9.26
C LEU A 94 7.41 9.20 -8.73
N GLY A 95 7.17 10.52 -8.79
CA GLY A 95 8.07 11.56 -8.28
C GLY A 95 8.21 11.60 -6.75
N CYS A 96 7.39 10.85 -6.01
CA CYS A 96 7.64 10.52 -4.61
C CYS A 96 8.85 9.59 -4.51
N LYS A 97 10.07 10.15 -4.58
CA LYS A 97 11.30 9.48 -4.15
C LYS A 97 11.05 8.94 -2.74
N ILE A 98 10.85 7.63 -2.64
CA ILE A 98 10.97 6.93 -1.35
C ILE A 98 12.43 7.06 -0.97
N GLU A 99 12.77 8.09 -0.20
CA GLU A 99 14.03 8.13 0.53
C GLU A 99 14.04 6.91 1.44
N ARG A 100 14.76 5.87 1.02
CA ARG A 100 15.03 4.71 1.85
C ARG A 100 15.89 5.18 3.03
N LYS A 101 15.25 5.70 4.09
CA LYS A 101 15.91 5.82 5.40
C LYS A 101 16.34 4.41 5.78
N LYS A 102 17.65 4.17 5.74
CA LYS A 102 18.27 2.94 6.23
C LYS A 102 17.92 2.82 7.71
N PHE A 103 16.89 2.04 8.03
CA PHE A 103 16.64 1.64 9.40
C PHE A 103 17.77 0.69 9.80
N GLY A 104 18.81 1.25 10.43
CA GLY A 104 19.91 0.51 11.01
C GLY A 104 19.39 -0.38 12.13
N SER A 105 19.25 -1.67 11.85
CA SER A 105 18.96 -2.68 12.87
C SER A 105 20.24 -2.92 13.68
N LYS A 106 20.38 -2.24 14.82
CA LYS A 106 21.35 -2.63 15.85
C LYS A 106 20.85 -3.94 16.46
N ARG A 107 21.47 -5.04 16.04
CA ARG A 107 21.42 -6.32 16.76
C ARG A 107 22.13 -6.12 18.10
N TYR A 108 21.36 -6.18 19.18
CA TYR A 108 21.87 -6.50 20.51
C TYR A 108 21.73 -8.01 20.70
#